data_AF-A0A6I1QVY4-F1
#
_entry.id   AF-A0A6I1QVY4-F1
#
_cell.length_a   1.000
_cell.length_b   1.000
_cell.length_c   1.000
_cell.angle_alpha   90.00
_cell.angle_beta   90.00
_cell.angle_gamma   90.00
#
_symmetry.space_group_name_H-M   'P 1'
#
loop_
_entity.id
_entity.type
_entity.pdbx_description
1 polymer ?
#
loop_
_entity_poly.entity_id
_entity_poly.type
_entity_poly.pdbx_seq_one_letter_code
_entity_poly.pdbx_strand_id
1 'polypeptide(L)'
;MNTALALVEPTDGGILENLSKKSIREGEQKLMLAVLENATEDFQKYVLAKGKKGKQLFDEAEEWILATHSDSLFSFENICEILRLDPGYVRNGLMRWKEAQHRGRRKQRIQ
;
A
#
# COMPACT_ATOMS: atom_id res chain seq x y z
N MET A 1 -23.88 40.93 9.04
CA MET A 1 -23.26 40.69 10.36
C MET A 1 -23.84 39.38 10.87
N ASN A 2 -23.11 38.26 10.73
CA ASN A 2 -23.61 36.95 11.15
C ASN A 2 -23.12 36.63 12.56
N THR A 3 -23.98 36.93 13.53
CA THR A 3 -23.88 36.49 14.92
C THR A 3 -24.26 35.00 15.01
N ALA A 4 -23.30 34.13 14.74
CA ALA A 4 -23.42 32.69 15.05
C ALA A 4 -22.05 32.08 15.42
N LEU A 5 -21.12 32.90 15.91
CA LEU A 5 -19.85 32.46 16.49
C LEU A 5 -19.90 32.44 18.03
N ALA A 6 -21.09 32.61 18.62
CA ALA A 6 -21.29 32.59 20.06
C ALA A 6 -22.05 31.33 20.41
N LEU A 7 -21.34 30.38 21.05
CA LEU A 7 -21.76 29.20 21.83
C LEU A 7 -20.90 27.96 21.52
N VAL A 8 -19.57 28.11 21.48
CA VAL A 8 -18.67 26.97 21.72
C VAL A 8 -18.16 27.13 23.14
N GLU A 9 -18.52 26.21 24.04
CA GLU A 9 -17.99 26.22 25.40
C GLU A 9 -16.47 25.92 25.35
N PRO A 10 -15.63 26.66 26.10
CA PRO A 10 -14.17 26.51 26.05
C PRO A 10 -13.66 25.14 26.59
N THR A 11 -14.56 24.32 27.13
CA THR A 11 -14.33 22.97 27.66
C THR A 11 -14.85 21.84 26.77
N ASP A 12 -15.45 22.14 25.61
CA ASP A 12 -15.92 21.11 24.66
C ASP A 12 -14.72 20.41 23.99
N GLY A 13 -14.18 19.40 24.67
CA GLY A 13 -13.02 18.60 24.25
C GLY A 13 -13.17 17.89 22.91
N GLY A 14 -14.35 17.94 22.28
CA GLY A 14 -14.64 17.34 20.98
C GLY A 14 -13.79 17.89 19.83
N ILE A 15 -13.32 19.14 19.90
CA ILE A 15 -12.43 19.69 18.85
C ILE A 15 -11.05 19.02 18.90
N LEU A 16 -10.44 18.92 20.09
CA LEU A 16 -9.14 18.27 20.27
C LEU A 16 -9.21 16.78 19.93
N GLU A 17 -10.31 16.11 20.31
CA GLU A 17 -10.53 14.71 19.98
C GLU A 17 -10.63 14.47 18.47
N ASN A 18 -11.35 15.33 17.73
CA ASN A 18 -11.46 15.24 16.28
C ASN A 18 -10.14 15.53 15.56
N LEU A 19 -9.38 16.53 16.03
CA LEU A 19 -8.05 16.83 15.47
C LEU A 19 -7.06 15.69 15.71
N SER A 20 -7.07 15.10 16.91
CA SER A 20 -6.27 13.91 17.23
C SER A 20 -6.65 12.73 16.33
N LYS A 21 -7.94 12.41 16.22
CA LYS A 21 -8.46 11.35 15.34
C LYS A 21 -8.06 11.56 13.88
N LYS A 22 -8.13 12.80 13.38
CA LYS A 22 -7.70 13.14 12.02
C LYS A 22 -6.20 12.93 11.82
N SER A 23 -5.37 13.44 12.73
CA SER A 23 -3.91 13.28 12.68
C SER A 23 -3.49 11.81 12.73
N ILE A 24 -4.12 11.00 13.61
CA ILE A 24 -3.87 9.56 13.70
C ILE A 24 -4.22 8.86 12.38
N ARG A 25 -5.41 9.14 11.81
CA ARG A 25 -5.82 8.57 10.52
C ARG A 25 -4.87 8.94 9.38
N GLU A 26 -4.40 10.19 9.33
CA GLU A 26 -3.41 10.62 8.36
C GLU A 26 -2.08 9.87 8.53
N GLY A 27 -1.67 9.62 9.78
CA GLY A 27 -0.48 8.81 10.09
C GLY A 27 -0.63 7.35 9.66
N GLU A 28 -1.76 6.72 9.97
CA GLU A 28 -2.08 5.35 9.56
C GLU A 28 -2.09 5.21 8.04
N GLN A 29 -2.73 6.14 7.31
CA GLN A 29 -2.75 6.12 5.85
C GLN A 29 -1.35 6.30 5.25
N LYS A 30 -0.51 7.17 5.83
CA LYS A 30 0.89 7.31 5.41
C LYS A 30 1.69 6.04 5.64
N LEU A 31 1.48 5.36 6.77
CA LEU A 31 2.12 4.08 7.03
C LEU A 31 1.65 3.01 6.05
N MET A 32 0.35 2.93 5.77
CA MET A 32 -0.20 2.00 4.77
C MET A 32 0.37 2.24 3.37
N LEU A 33 0.51 3.50 2.96
CA LEU A 33 1.18 3.87 1.72
C LEU A 33 2.63 3.41 1.72
N ALA A 34 3.39 3.66 2.80
CA ALA A 34 4.78 3.23 2.91
C ALA A 34 4.93 1.69 2.84
N VAL A 35 4.00 0.94 3.43
CA VAL A 35 3.97 -0.53 3.34
C VAL A 35 3.74 -0.98 1.90
N LEU A 36 2.75 -0.38 1.22
CA LEU A 36 2.46 -0.68 -0.19
C LEU A 36 3.65 -0.34 -1.11
N GLU A 37 4.27 0.82 -0.89
CA GLU A 37 5.46 1.25 -1.63
C GLU A 37 6.63 0.29 -1.44
N ASN A 38 6.92 -0.11 -0.19
CA ASN A 38 8.02 -1.04 0.11
C ASN A 38 7.80 -2.40 -0.55
N ALA A 39 6.59 -2.98 -0.43
CA ALA A 39 6.27 -4.26 -1.07
C ALA A 39 6.35 -4.17 -2.61
N THR A 40 5.89 -3.06 -3.18
CA THR A 40 5.97 -2.83 -4.63
C THR A 40 7.42 -2.65 -5.08
N GLU A 41 8.26 -1.96 -4.32
CA GLU A 41 9.69 -1.82 -4.61
C GLU A 41 10.37 -3.19 -4.59
N ASP A 42 10.18 -3.99 -3.55
CA ASP A 42 10.79 -5.32 -3.45
C ASP A 42 10.32 -6.24 -4.59
N PHE A 43 9.01 -6.24 -4.88
CA PHE A 43 8.44 -6.97 -6.02
C PHE A 43 9.10 -6.58 -7.34
N GLN A 44 9.25 -5.28 -7.61
CA GLN A 44 9.80 -4.81 -8.89
C GLN A 44 11.31 -5.01 -8.98
N LYS A 45 12.04 -4.61 -7.93
CA LYS A 45 13.51 -4.64 -7.87
C LYS A 45 14.07 -6.04 -7.97
N TYR A 46 13.39 -7.01 -7.34
CA TYR A 46 13.88 -8.37 -7.23
C TYR A 46 13.21 -9.40 -8.16
N VAL A 47 12.31 -8.97 -9.05
CA VAL A 47 11.63 -9.86 -10.03
C VAL A 47 12.59 -10.71 -10.89
N LEU A 48 13.80 -10.20 -11.13
CA LEU A 48 14.84 -10.88 -11.90
C LEU A 48 16.04 -11.33 -11.03
N ALA A 49 15.90 -11.34 -9.70
CA ALA A 49 16.98 -11.69 -8.79
C ALA A 49 17.43 -13.16 -8.97
N LYS A 50 18.75 -13.37 -8.91
CA LYS A 50 19.36 -14.72 -8.95
C LYS A 50 19.82 -15.20 -7.57
N GLY A 51 20.22 -14.28 -6.69
CA GLY A 51 20.71 -14.57 -5.35
C GLY A 51 19.58 -14.90 -4.37
N LYS A 52 19.88 -15.72 -3.36
CA LYS A 52 18.92 -16.21 -2.35
C LYS A 52 18.14 -15.08 -1.69
N LYS A 53 18.83 -14.04 -1.19
CA LYS A 53 18.21 -12.90 -0.50
C LYS A 53 17.22 -12.15 -1.38
N GLY A 54 17.58 -11.85 -2.63
CA GLY A 54 16.69 -11.14 -3.54
C GLY A 54 15.46 -11.97 -3.90
N LYS A 55 15.61 -13.28 -4.12
CA LYS A 55 14.47 -14.17 -4.34
C LYS A 55 13.52 -14.17 -3.15
N GLN A 56 14.06 -14.30 -1.94
CA GLN A 56 13.25 -14.27 -0.73
C GLN A 56 12.44 -12.97 -0.60
N LEU A 57 13.07 -11.81 -0.81
CA LEU A 57 12.37 -10.51 -0.77
C LEU A 57 11.26 -10.42 -1.84
N PHE A 58 11.54 -10.94 -3.04
CA PHE A 58 10.54 -11.00 -4.11
C PHE A 58 9.37 -11.91 -3.73
N ASP A 59 9.65 -13.12 -3.24
CA ASP A 59 8.65 -14.13 -2.89
C ASP A 59 7.76 -13.63 -1.74
N GLU A 60 8.35 -13.02 -0.70
CA GLU A 60 7.62 -12.39 0.42
C GLU A 60 6.69 -11.27 -0.07
N ALA A 61 7.17 -10.39 -0.95
CA ALA A 61 6.35 -9.33 -1.53
C ALA A 61 5.23 -9.88 -2.41
N GLU A 62 5.52 -10.85 -3.28
CA GLU A 62 4.53 -11.48 -4.14
C GLU A 62 3.44 -12.21 -3.33
N GLU A 63 3.84 -12.96 -2.30
CA GLU A 63 2.91 -13.66 -1.41
C GLU A 63 1.98 -12.65 -0.72
N TRP A 64 2.52 -11.57 -0.17
CA TRP A 64 1.71 -10.54 0.49
C TRP A 64 0.74 -9.84 -0.47
N ILE A 65 1.17 -9.52 -1.70
CA ILE A 65 0.33 -8.90 -2.73
C ILE A 65 -0.80 -9.85 -3.16
N LEU A 66 -0.51 -11.14 -3.31
CA LEU A 66 -1.45 -12.14 -3.81
C LEU A 66 -2.32 -12.77 -2.72
N ALA A 67 -2.00 -12.58 -1.44
CA ALA A 67 -2.78 -13.10 -0.33
C ALA A 67 -4.22 -12.55 -0.37
N THR A 68 -5.21 -13.46 -0.40
CA THR A 68 -6.63 -13.13 -0.33
C THR A 68 -7.18 -13.42 1.07
N HIS A 69 -8.25 -12.71 1.45
CA HIS A 69 -9.00 -13.01 2.68
C HIS A 69 -8.14 -12.95 3.97
N SER A 70 -7.22 -11.99 4.03
CA SER A 70 -6.43 -11.74 5.23
C SER A 70 -7.14 -10.78 6.16
N ASP A 71 -7.36 -11.19 7.41
CA ASP A 71 -7.95 -10.36 8.47
C ASP A 71 -6.98 -9.29 9.01
N SER A 72 -5.76 -9.20 8.47
CA SER A 72 -4.77 -8.21 8.90
C SER A 72 -5.15 -6.80 8.46
N LEU A 73 -5.06 -5.81 9.36
CA LEU A 73 -5.25 -4.39 9.04
C LEU A 73 -4.31 -3.88 7.93
N PHE A 74 -3.12 -4.49 7.82
CA PHE A 74 -2.13 -4.20 6.78
C PHE A 74 -2.07 -5.30 5.72
N SER A 75 -3.18 -5.99 5.48
CA SER A 75 -3.32 -6.81 4.28
C SER A 75 -3.32 -5.92 3.04
N PHE A 76 -2.85 -6.47 1.92
CA PHE A 76 -2.85 -5.75 0.65
C PHE A 76 -4.25 -5.25 0.27
N GLU A 77 -5.29 -6.08 0.46
CA GLU A 77 -6.69 -5.72 0.15
C GLU A 77 -7.16 -4.54 0.98
N ASN A 78 -6.96 -4.59 2.31
CA ASN A 78 -7.37 -3.50 3.21
C ASN A 78 -6.62 -2.19 2.92
N ILE A 79 -5.31 -2.27 2.64
CA ILE A 79 -4.52 -1.10 2.27
C ILE A 79 -5.03 -0.49 0.96
N CYS A 80 -5.27 -1.30 -0.07
CA CYS A 80 -5.82 -0.81 -1.33
C CYS A 80 -7.16 -0.11 -1.12
N GLU A 81 -8.08 -0.72 -0.38
CA GLU A 81 -9.40 -0.13 -0.10
C GLU A 81 -9.30 1.22 0.63
N ILE A 82 -8.50 1.30 1.70
CA ILE A 82 -8.32 2.54 2.47
C ILE A 82 -7.67 3.64 1.62
N LEU A 83 -6.71 3.27 0.76
CA LEU A 83 -6.06 4.19 -0.17
C LEU A 83 -6.88 4.44 -1.45
N ARG A 84 -8.11 3.91 -1.54
CA ARG A 84 -9.03 4.06 -2.69
C ARG A 84 -8.46 3.53 -4.01
N LEU A 85 -7.75 2.42 -3.94
CA LEU A 85 -7.24 1.65 -5.06
C LEU A 85 -8.07 0.38 -5.23
N ASP A 86 -8.25 -0.07 -6.47
CA ASP A 86 -8.84 -1.39 -6.73
C ASP A 86 -7.75 -2.48 -6.60
N PRO A 87 -7.83 -3.39 -5.63
CA PRO A 87 -6.78 -4.39 -5.40
C PRO A 87 -6.63 -5.35 -6.58
N GLY A 88 -7.73 -5.67 -7.28
CA GLY A 88 -7.70 -6.53 -8.47
C GLY A 88 -6.94 -5.88 -9.63
N TYR A 89 -7.16 -4.60 -9.87
CA TYR A 89 -6.47 -3.82 -10.89
C TYR A 89 -4.98 -3.72 -10.60
N VAL A 90 -4.60 -3.45 -9.35
CA VAL A 90 -3.18 -3.38 -8.94
C VAL A 90 -2.50 -4.74 -9.12
N ARG A 91 -3.11 -5.84 -8.66
CA ARG A 91 -2.61 -7.21 -8.87
C ARG A 91 -2.42 -7.52 -10.35
N ASN A 92 -3.45 -7.27 -11.15
CA ASN A 92 -3.40 -7.53 -12.59
C ASN A 92 -2.29 -6.73 -13.28
N GLY A 93 -2.10 -5.46 -12.88
CA GLY A 93 -1.02 -4.62 -13.37
C GLY A 93 0.36 -5.20 -13.05
N LEU A 94 0.60 -5.56 -11.79
CA LEU A 94 1.87 -6.11 -11.32
C LEU A 94 2.21 -7.45 -11.98
N MET A 95 1.23 -8.34 -12.14
CA MET A 95 1.44 -9.65 -12.79
C MET A 95 1.77 -9.51 -14.27
N ARG A 96 1.02 -8.66 -15.00
CA ARG A 96 1.32 -8.36 -16.42
C ARG A 96 2.72 -7.77 -16.59
N TRP A 97 3.11 -6.88 -15.68
CA TRP A 97 4.45 -6.29 -15.67
C TRP A 97 5.53 -7.35 -15.39
N LYS A 98 5.35 -8.23 -14.39
CA LYS A 98 6.26 -9.33 -14.05
C LYS A 98 6.52 -10.22 -15.27
N GLU A 99 5.45 -10.64 -15.95
CA GLU A 99 5.58 -11.44 -17.17
C GLU A 99 6.37 -10.71 -18.26
N ALA A 100 6.15 -9.40 -18.45
CA ALA A 100 6.87 -8.61 -19.43
C ALA A 100 8.38 -8.57 -19.13
N GLN A 101 8.78 -8.44 -17.87
CA GLN A 101 10.19 -8.48 -17.46
C GLN A 101 10.85 -9.83 -17.78
N HIS A 102 10.18 -10.95 -17.47
CA HIS A 102 10.69 -12.27 -17.81
C HIS A 102 10.77 -12.52 -19.33
N ARG A 103 9.77 -12.05 -20.09
CA ARG A 103 9.79 -12.11 -21.57
C ARG A 103 10.96 -11.30 -22.15
N GLY A 104 11.20 -10.08 -21.65
CA GLY A 104 12.32 -9.23 -22.05
C GLY A 104 13.67 -9.90 -21.78
N ARG A 105 13.84 -10.47 -20.58
CA ARG A 105 15.06 -11.20 -20.22
C ARG A 105 15.30 -12.43 -21.09
N ARG A 106 14.26 -13.17 -21.46
CA ARG A 106 14.39 -14.34 -22.34
C ARG A 106 14.87 -13.95 -23.74
N LYS A 107 14.37 -12.84 -24.30
CA LYS A 107 14.81 -12.32 -25.60
C LYS A 107 16.30 -11.94 -25.60
N GLN A 108 16.78 -11.28 -24.54
CA GLN A 108 18.19 -10.90 -24.39
C GLN A 108 19.17 -12.09 -24.28
N ARG A 109 18.67 -13.29 -23.93
CA ARG A 109 19.51 -14.49 -23.79
C ARG A 109 19.62 -15.33 -25.07
N ILE A 110 18.77 -15.05 -26.07
CA ILE A 110 18.70 -15.79 -27.34
C ILE A 110 19.44 -15.02 -28.45
N GLN A 111 19.69 -13.72 -28.24
CA GLN A 111 20.62 -12.89 -29.03
C GLN A 111 22.03 -13.04 -28.47
#